data_AF-A0A821K0U1-F1
#
_entry.id   AF-A0A821K0U1-F1
#
_cell.length_a   1.000
_cell.length_b   1.000
_cell.length_c   1.000
_cell.angle_alpha   90.00
_cell.angle_beta   90.00
_cell.angle_gamma   90.00
#
_symmetry.space_group_name_H-M   'P 1'
#
loop_
_entity.id
_entity.type
_entity.pdbx_description
1 polymer ?
#
loop_
_entity_poly.entity_id
_entity_poly.type
_entity_poly.pdbx_seq_one_letter_code
_entity_poly.pdbx_strand_id
1 'polypeptide(L)'
;NHSSNPKPPLVRQATINYSRTPIDADVVKLPVPTGEPSINVENDASILGVSGYSILRYMYATLITYSFIVSYMTGCCWYTILLFYFVEYFAFYLWHWQAHNRLWWIPFNEGCYKKHKEHHWELYPPNDFYGVRERQTDQMSSPASSVDPLPISWWDYMRHKTWVSDHEGLLILLTFIQLIIARLVFHCSYSTIVCAFFGFMIMAFIGNWLHHAYHVEDHWLERFKWYHELRALHYIHHLGTAKHNYGVLNMTLDRFLGSFTFSGTKTNETHQSQNKRQ
;
A
#
# COMPACT_ATOMS: atom_id res chain seq x y z
N ASN A 1 17.23 25.88 -43.20
CA ASN A 1 17.50 24.54 -42.64
C ASN A 1 17.00 24.47 -41.20
N HIS A 2 15.70 24.27 -41.01
CA HIS A 2 15.15 23.92 -39.70
C HIS A 2 15.04 22.40 -39.64
N SER A 3 15.89 21.78 -38.83
CA SER A 3 15.85 20.35 -38.53
C SER A 3 14.61 20.06 -37.68
N SER A 4 13.62 19.39 -38.28
CA SER A 4 12.46 18.87 -37.57
C SER A 4 12.85 17.56 -36.87
N ASN A 5 13.01 17.60 -35.56
CA ASN A 5 13.18 16.37 -34.78
C ASN A 5 11.93 15.49 -34.93
N PRO A 6 12.10 14.19 -35.27
CA PRO A 6 10.97 13.27 -35.38
C PRO A 6 10.34 13.06 -34.00
N LYS A 7 9.01 13.18 -33.93
CA LYS A 7 8.26 12.82 -32.72
C LYS A 7 8.46 11.32 -32.44
N PRO A 8 8.75 10.93 -31.20
CA PRO A 8 8.85 9.52 -30.84
C PRO A 8 7.50 8.82 -31.09
N PRO A 9 7.53 7.53 -31.48
CA PRO A 9 6.31 6.80 -31.76
C PRO A 9 5.45 6.68 -30.50
N LEU A 10 4.14 6.94 -30.66
CA LEU A 10 3.16 6.68 -29.63
C LEU A 10 3.19 5.18 -29.29
N VAL A 11 3.71 4.84 -28.11
CA VAL A 11 3.63 3.49 -27.57
C VAL A 11 2.14 3.18 -27.31
N ARG A 12 1.57 2.27 -28.11
CA ARG A 12 0.21 1.75 -27.91
C ARG A 12 0.16 1.07 -26.54
N GLN A 13 -0.51 1.68 -25.56
CA GLN A 13 -0.81 1.01 -24.30
C GLN A 13 -1.80 -0.12 -24.57
N ALA A 14 -1.38 -1.36 -24.33
CA ALA A 14 -2.24 -2.53 -24.42
C ALA A 14 -3.34 -2.42 -23.36
N THR A 15 -4.60 -2.41 -23.80
CA THR A 15 -5.75 -2.45 -22.91
C THR A 15 -5.86 -3.86 -22.36
N ILE A 16 -5.45 -4.08 -21.12
CA ILE A 16 -5.62 -5.36 -20.43
C ILE A 16 -7.09 -5.49 -20.04
N ASN A 17 -7.82 -6.37 -20.73
CA ASN A 17 -9.22 -6.63 -20.47
C ASN A 17 -9.34 -7.63 -19.31
N TYR A 18 -9.67 -7.13 -18.12
CA TYR A 18 -9.91 -7.97 -16.94
C TYR A 18 -11.30 -8.60 -17.00
N SER A 19 -11.36 -9.89 -17.35
CA SER A 19 -12.57 -10.69 -17.21
C SER A 19 -12.86 -10.95 -15.72
N ARG A 20 -14.14 -10.91 -15.33
CA ARG A 20 -14.70 -11.07 -13.96
C ARG A 20 -14.54 -12.47 -13.34
N THR A 21 -13.60 -13.28 -13.79
CA THR A 21 -13.27 -14.56 -13.15
C THR A 21 -12.42 -14.31 -11.89
N PRO A 22 -12.40 -15.24 -10.91
CA PRO A 22 -11.39 -15.21 -9.84
C PRO A 22 -10.03 -14.98 -10.50
N ILE A 23 -9.24 -14.05 -9.96
CA ILE A 23 -7.94 -13.67 -10.55
C ILE A 23 -7.10 -14.95 -10.64
N ASP A 24 -7.06 -15.55 -11.84
CA ASP A 24 -5.94 -16.39 -12.20
C ASP A 24 -4.75 -15.44 -12.21
N ALA A 25 -3.86 -15.63 -11.25
CA ALA A 25 -2.64 -14.83 -11.09
C ALA A 25 -1.82 -14.79 -12.40
N ASP A 26 -2.06 -15.76 -13.29
CA ASP A 26 -1.49 -15.86 -14.65
C ASP A 26 -1.91 -14.73 -15.61
N VAL A 27 -2.94 -13.93 -15.29
CA VAL A 27 -3.50 -12.92 -16.21
C VAL A 27 -2.86 -11.54 -16.01
N VAL A 28 -2.30 -11.23 -14.83
CA VAL A 28 -1.49 -10.02 -14.65
C VAL A 28 -0.04 -10.38 -14.93
N LYS A 29 0.29 -10.50 -16.22
CA LYS A 29 1.69 -10.39 -16.63
C LYS A 29 2.12 -8.96 -16.39
N LEU A 30 2.66 -8.70 -15.19
CA LEU A 30 3.54 -7.55 -14.99
C LEU A 30 4.57 -7.58 -16.13
N PRO A 31 4.98 -6.43 -16.70
CA PRO A 31 5.96 -6.41 -17.77
C PRO A 31 7.24 -7.06 -17.26
N VAL A 32 7.42 -8.34 -17.55
CA VAL A 32 8.63 -9.09 -17.23
C VAL A 32 9.70 -8.56 -18.19
N PRO A 33 10.86 -8.10 -17.69
CA PRO A 33 11.99 -7.77 -18.55
C PRO A 33 12.26 -8.94 -19.49
N THR A 34 12.32 -8.65 -20.80
CA THR A 34 12.50 -9.68 -21.83
C THR A 34 13.82 -10.42 -21.61
N GLY A 35 13.77 -11.67 -21.12
CA GLY A 35 14.94 -12.53 -20.96
C GLY A 35 15.01 -13.34 -19.68
N GLU A 36 14.15 -13.09 -18.69
CA GLU A 36 14.21 -13.78 -17.40
C GLU A 36 13.43 -15.10 -17.36
N PRO A 37 13.91 -16.09 -16.59
CA PRO A 37 13.26 -17.38 -16.42
C PRO A 37 11.87 -17.20 -15.78
N SER A 38 10.88 -17.97 -16.25
CA SER A 38 9.54 -17.93 -15.69
C SER A 38 9.55 -18.30 -14.20
N ILE A 39 9.10 -17.38 -13.34
CA ILE A 39 8.85 -17.68 -11.92
C ILE A 39 7.72 -18.72 -11.87
N ASN A 40 8.03 -19.92 -11.37
CA ASN A 40 7.02 -20.93 -11.13
C ASN A 40 6.16 -20.49 -9.94
N VAL A 41 4.96 -19.98 -10.23
CA VAL A 41 3.95 -19.76 -9.19
C VAL A 41 3.49 -21.14 -8.73
N GLU A 42 3.83 -21.53 -7.50
CA GLU A 42 3.27 -22.74 -6.90
C GLU A 42 1.76 -22.52 -6.70
N ASN A 43 0.97 -23.10 -7.60
CA ASN A 43 -0.47 -23.23 -7.42
C ASN A 43 -0.70 -24.24 -6.29
N ASP A 44 -0.63 -23.77 -5.06
CA ASP A 44 -1.02 -24.55 -3.89
C ASP A 44 -2.54 -24.72 -3.90
N ALA A 45 -2.99 -25.78 -4.58
CA ALA A 45 -4.38 -26.21 -4.64
C ALA A 45 -4.85 -26.88 -3.34
N SER A 46 -4.04 -26.88 -2.28
CA SER A 46 -4.47 -27.41 -0.99
C SER A 46 -5.62 -26.57 -0.42
N ILE A 47 -6.42 -27.18 0.46
CA ILE A 47 -7.43 -26.48 1.28
C ILE A 47 -6.82 -25.33 2.10
N LEU A 48 -5.49 -25.35 2.28
CA LEU A 48 -4.70 -24.33 2.95
C LEU A 48 -4.09 -23.31 1.98
N GLY A 49 -4.41 -23.38 0.68
CA GLY A 49 -3.94 -22.46 -0.35
C GLY A 49 -4.07 -21.01 0.11
N VAL A 50 -2.93 -20.36 0.31
CA VAL A 50 -2.86 -19.02 0.91
C VAL A 50 -3.11 -17.98 -0.17
N SER A 51 -4.39 -17.65 -0.40
CA SER A 51 -4.79 -16.48 -1.20
C SER A 51 -4.79 -15.20 -0.35
N GLY A 52 -4.92 -14.03 -0.99
CA GLY A 52 -5.07 -12.74 -0.30
C GLY A 52 -6.28 -12.74 0.65
N TYR A 53 -7.33 -13.47 0.29
CA TYR A 53 -8.48 -13.66 1.17
C TYR A 53 -8.17 -14.56 2.37
N SER A 54 -7.34 -15.60 2.19
CA SER A 54 -6.86 -16.43 3.31
C SER A 54 -6.00 -15.60 4.28
N ILE A 55 -5.09 -14.76 3.78
CA ILE A 55 -4.30 -13.82 4.62
C ILE A 55 -5.21 -12.88 5.40
N LEU A 56 -6.25 -12.33 4.78
CA LEU A 56 -7.20 -11.47 5.48
C LEU A 56 -7.92 -12.20 6.62
N ARG A 57 -8.31 -13.47 6.41
CA ARG A 57 -8.89 -14.31 7.46
C ARG A 57 -7.89 -14.56 8.59
N TYR A 58 -6.63 -14.86 8.29
CA TYR A 58 -5.59 -15.05 9.30
C TYR A 58 -5.31 -13.78 10.10
N MET A 59 -5.30 -12.62 9.44
CA MET A 59 -5.17 -11.32 10.10
C MET A 59 -6.33 -11.11 11.10
N TYR A 60 -7.58 -11.32 10.68
CA TYR A 60 -8.73 -11.17 11.57
C TYR A 60 -8.76 -12.21 12.70
N ALA A 61 -8.40 -13.46 12.44
CA ALA A 61 -8.26 -14.48 13.48
C ALA A 61 -7.20 -14.06 14.52
N THR A 62 -6.06 -13.56 14.07
CA THR A 62 -4.98 -13.04 14.94
C THR A 62 -5.46 -11.85 15.77
N LEU A 63 -6.18 -10.90 15.15
CA LEU A 63 -6.75 -9.74 15.85
C LEU A 63 -7.77 -10.15 16.91
N ILE A 64 -8.64 -11.13 16.62
CA ILE A 64 -9.62 -11.65 17.58
C ILE A 64 -8.90 -12.30 18.76
N THR A 65 -7.92 -13.18 18.49
CA THR A 65 -7.11 -13.82 19.53
C THR A 65 -6.38 -12.79 20.39
N TYR A 66 -5.74 -11.81 19.77
CA TYR A 66 -5.07 -10.72 20.48
C TYR A 66 -6.05 -9.93 21.36
N SER A 67 -7.26 -9.68 20.87
CA SER A 67 -8.29 -8.95 21.61
C SER A 67 -8.77 -9.72 22.86
N PHE A 68 -8.91 -11.04 22.77
CA PHE A 68 -9.19 -11.89 23.94
C PHE A 68 -8.05 -11.87 24.97
N ILE A 69 -6.79 -11.94 24.50
CA ILE A 69 -5.62 -11.88 25.39
C ILE A 69 -5.58 -10.54 26.13
N VAL A 70 -5.74 -9.43 25.42
CA VAL A 70 -5.74 -8.09 26.05
C VAL A 70 -6.92 -7.94 27.01
N SER A 71 -8.12 -8.38 26.63
CA SER A 71 -9.29 -8.36 27.51
C SER A 71 -9.05 -9.12 28.81
N TYR A 72 -8.44 -10.30 28.74
CA TYR A 72 -8.03 -11.06 29.92
C TYR A 72 -7.00 -10.32 30.78
N MET A 73 -5.98 -9.70 30.16
CA MET A 73 -4.90 -9.01 30.87
C MET A 73 -5.31 -7.68 31.50
N THR A 74 -6.23 -6.94 30.89
CA THR A 74 -6.54 -5.56 31.26
C THR A 74 -7.95 -5.36 31.82
N GLY A 75 -8.80 -6.40 31.75
CA GLY A 75 -10.19 -6.36 32.18
C GLY A 75 -11.11 -5.58 31.24
N CYS A 76 -10.67 -5.20 30.04
CA CYS A 76 -11.54 -4.55 29.05
C CYS A 76 -12.46 -5.56 28.35
N CYS A 77 -13.43 -5.08 27.57
CA CYS A 77 -14.28 -5.96 26.77
C CYS A 77 -13.47 -6.60 25.63
N TRP A 78 -13.77 -7.87 25.29
CA TRP A 78 -13.05 -8.61 24.25
C TRP A 78 -13.09 -7.95 22.87
N TYR A 79 -14.09 -7.11 22.57
CA TYR A 79 -14.19 -6.40 21.30
C TYR A 79 -13.49 -5.02 21.30
N THR A 80 -12.96 -4.55 22.44
CA THR A 80 -12.36 -3.21 22.55
C THR A 80 -11.17 -3.04 21.60
N ILE A 81 -10.29 -4.04 21.50
CA ILE A 81 -9.15 -3.99 20.58
C ILE A 81 -9.57 -4.08 19.11
N LEU A 82 -10.62 -4.85 18.80
CA LEU A 82 -11.19 -4.88 17.45
C LEU A 82 -11.73 -3.50 17.05
N LEU A 83 -12.44 -2.83 17.96
CA LEU A 83 -12.95 -1.48 17.71
C LEU A 83 -11.80 -0.50 17.46
N PHE A 84 -10.75 -0.56 18.28
CA PHE A 84 -9.54 0.23 18.06
C PHE A 84 -8.91 -0.01 16.69
N TYR A 85 -8.78 -1.27 16.28
CA TYR A 85 -8.29 -1.62 14.94
C TYR A 85 -9.16 -1.01 13.84
N PHE A 86 -10.50 -1.10 13.93
CA PHE A 86 -11.39 -0.57 12.90
C PHE A 86 -11.33 0.96 12.80
N VAL A 87 -11.26 1.67 13.94
CA VAL A 87 -11.12 3.12 13.94
C VAL A 87 -9.79 3.53 13.30
N GLU A 88 -8.69 2.87 13.66
CA GLU A 88 -7.37 3.14 13.10
C GLU A 88 -7.30 2.79 11.60
N TYR A 89 -7.89 1.67 11.19
CA TYR A 89 -7.98 1.27 9.79
C TYR A 89 -8.76 2.28 8.96
N PHE A 90 -9.86 2.82 9.50
CA PHE A 90 -10.61 3.89 8.87
C PHE A 90 -9.79 5.19 8.81
N ALA A 91 -9.07 5.54 9.87
CA ALA A 91 -8.17 6.70 9.89
C ALA A 91 -7.06 6.58 8.84
N PHE A 92 -6.42 5.41 8.72
CA PHE A 92 -5.45 5.12 7.67
C PHE A 92 -6.05 5.28 6.26
N TYR A 93 -7.23 4.72 6.02
CA TYR A 93 -7.91 4.85 4.74
C TYR A 93 -8.15 6.33 4.39
N LEU A 94 -8.67 7.12 5.33
CA LEU A 94 -8.89 8.55 5.13
C LEU A 94 -7.59 9.30 4.92
N TRP A 95 -6.54 8.99 5.68
CA TRP A 95 -5.21 9.56 5.49
C TRP A 95 -4.67 9.28 4.08
N HIS A 96 -4.79 8.05 3.58
CA HIS A 96 -4.27 7.70 2.26
C HIS A 96 -5.10 8.34 1.14
N TRP A 97 -6.43 8.37 1.28
CA TRP A 97 -7.30 9.14 0.40
C TRP A 97 -6.92 10.62 0.39
N GLN A 98 -6.69 11.21 1.57
CA GLN A 98 -6.26 12.60 1.73
C GLN A 98 -4.87 12.84 1.10
N ALA A 99 -3.95 11.89 1.19
CA ALA A 99 -2.63 11.98 0.56
C ALA A 99 -2.71 12.04 -0.99
N HIS A 100 -3.80 11.53 -1.59
CA HIS A 100 -4.07 11.64 -3.03
C HIS A 100 -4.95 12.82 -3.44
N ASN A 101 -5.50 13.55 -2.47
CA ASN A 101 -6.40 14.66 -2.70
C ASN A 101 -5.83 15.94 -2.09
N ARG A 102 -5.56 16.93 -2.94
CA ARG A 102 -5.07 18.24 -2.48
C ARG A 102 -6.18 19.04 -1.81
N LEU A 103 -6.30 18.90 -0.49
CA LEU A 103 -7.27 19.54 0.38
C LEU A 103 -6.66 20.78 1.03
N TRP A 104 -6.90 21.93 0.40
CA TRP A 104 -6.34 23.23 0.80
C TRP A 104 -6.69 23.68 2.23
N TRP A 105 -7.78 23.18 2.82
CA TRP A 105 -8.24 23.57 4.16
C TRP A 105 -7.56 22.76 5.28
N ILE A 106 -6.76 21.74 4.95
CA ILE A 106 -5.98 20.95 5.92
C ILE A 106 -4.52 21.44 5.89
N PRO A 107 -4.02 22.12 6.94
CA PRO A 107 -2.73 22.84 6.90
C PRO A 107 -1.51 21.98 6.52
N PHE A 108 -1.50 20.70 6.89
CA PHE A 108 -0.39 19.77 6.65
C PHE A 108 -0.60 18.87 5.43
N ASN A 109 -1.74 18.98 4.72
CA ASN A 109 -2.02 18.09 3.60
C ASN A 109 -1.09 18.32 2.41
N GLU A 110 -0.65 19.55 2.14
CA GLU A 110 0.21 19.85 0.99
C GLU A 110 1.53 19.06 1.04
N GLY A 111 2.15 18.94 2.22
CA GLY A 111 3.38 18.17 2.40
C GLY A 111 3.17 16.68 2.17
N CYS A 112 2.13 16.12 2.79
CA CYS A 112 1.74 14.72 2.62
C CYS A 112 1.39 14.41 1.15
N TYR A 113 0.58 15.27 0.51
CA TYR A 113 0.22 15.15 -0.91
C TYR A 113 1.45 15.17 -1.81
N LYS A 114 2.35 16.13 -1.62
CA LYS A 114 3.58 16.23 -2.42
C LYS A 114 4.43 14.97 -2.24
N LYS A 115 4.65 14.53 -1.01
CA LYS A 115 5.48 13.34 -0.71
C LYS A 115 4.87 12.05 -1.22
N HIS A 116 3.57 11.90 -1.09
CA HIS A 116 2.88 10.74 -1.62
C HIS A 116 2.88 10.74 -3.16
N LYS A 117 2.76 11.91 -3.81
CA LYS A 117 2.91 11.99 -5.27
C LYS A 117 4.36 11.74 -5.73
N GLU A 118 5.37 12.18 -4.98
CA GLU A 118 6.78 11.83 -5.23
C GLU A 118 6.97 10.31 -5.23
N HIS A 119 6.37 9.60 -4.25
CA HIS A 119 6.34 8.13 -4.22
C HIS A 119 5.77 7.51 -5.51
N HIS A 120 4.64 8.00 -5.98
CA HIS A 120 3.93 7.46 -7.16
C HIS A 120 4.52 7.83 -8.53
N TRP A 121 5.20 8.98 -8.65
CA TRP A 121 5.60 9.51 -9.97
C TRP A 121 7.09 9.70 -10.14
N GLU A 122 7.86 9.74 -9.04
CA GLU A 122 9.30 9.95 -9.07
C GLU A 122 10.06 8.72 -8.57
N LEU A 123 9.59 8.10 -7.48
CA LEU A 123 10.26 6.94 -6.89
C LEU A 123 9.83 5.62 -7.55
N TYR A 124 8.53 5.40 -7.72
CA TYR A 124 7.97 4.16 -8.24
C TYR A 124 6.91 4.42 -9.33
N PRO A 125 7.25 5.13 -10.42
CA PRO A 125 6.28 5.39 -11.48
C PRO A 125 5.78 4.07 -12.10
N PRO A 126 4.56 4.01 -12.67
CA PRO A 126 4.01 2.80 -13.28
C PRO A 126 4.88 2.06 -14.30
N ASN A 127 5.74 2.79 -15.02
CA ASN A 127 6.65 2.22 -16.01
C ASN A 127 7.94 1.67 -15.38
N ASP A 128 8.19 1.98 -14.11
CA ASP A 128 9.35 1.56 -13.31
C ASP A 128 8.89 1.33 -11.85
N PHE A 129 7.94 0.41 -11.68
CA PHE A 129 7.23 0.21 -10.41
C PHE A 129 8.12 -0.35 -9.29
N TYR A 130 9.19 -1.06 -9.67
CA TYR A 130 10.22 -1.55 -8.74
C TYR A 130 11.25 -0.47 -8.39
N GLY A 131 11.12 0.72 -8.98
CA GLY A 131 11.99 1.86 -8.78
C GLY A 131 13.31 1.74 -9.52
N VAL A 132 14.03 2.87 -9.55
CA VAL A 132 15.28 3.02 -10.30
C VAL A 132 16.38 2.15 -9.69
N ARG A 133 16.43 0.88 -10.07
CA ARG A 133 17.49 -0.11 -9.81
C ARG A 133 18.88 0.46 -10.08
N GLU A 134 18.96 1.41 -11.00
CA GLU A 134 20.16 2.06 -11.53
C GLU A 134 20.91 2.97 -10.54
N ARG A 135 20.25 3.57 -9.52
CA ARG A 135 20.95 4.51 -8.61
C ARG A 135 21.74 3.85 -7.48
N GLN A 136 21.45 2.60 -7.13
CA GLN A 136 22.22 1.87 -6.12
C GLN A 136 23.45 1.18 -6.72
N THR A 137 23.35 0.69 -7.96
CA THR A 137 24.49 0.07 -8.67
C THR A 137 25.62 1.07 -8.95
N ASP A 138 25.32 2.33 -9.24
CA ASP A 138 26.35 3.35 -9.50
C ASP A 138 27.14 3.78 -8.25
N GLN A 139 26.53 3.70 -7.07
CA GLN A 139 27.22 3.93 -5.78
C GLN A 139 27.92 2.67 -5.23
N MET A 140 27.58 1.48 -5.72
CA MET A 140 28.19 0.20 -5.30
C MET A 140 29.23 -0.34 -6.29
N SER A 141 29.89 0.52 -7.06
CA SER A 141 31.07 0.18 -7.88
C SER A 141 32.29 -0.35 -7.09
N SER A 142 32.12 -0.73 -5.82
CA SER A 142 33.06 -1.57 -5.07
C SER A 142 32.71 -3.05 -5.28
N PRO A 143 33.52 -3.83 -6.00
CA PRO A 143 33.16 -5.16 -6.52
C PRO A 143 33.20 -6.31 -5.50
N ALA A 144 32.85 -6.08 -4.23
CA ALA A 144 33.15 -7.04 -3.16
C ALA A 144 32.00 -7.42 -2.22
N SER A 145 30.76 -6.98 -2.43
CA SER A 145 29.65 -7.43 -1.57
C SER A 145 28.38 -7.70 -2.36
N SER A 146 28.26 -8.92 -2.88
CA SER A 146 27.00 -9.55 -3.30
C SER A 146 26.12 -9.88 -2.09
N VAL A 147 26.02 -8.97 -1.14
CA VAL A 147 25.08 -9.13 -0.02
C VAL A 147 23.73 -8.77 -0.60
N ASP A 148 22.86 -9.76 -0.73
CA ASP A 148 21.45 -9.58 -1.07
C ASP A 148 20.93 -8.34 -0.32
N PRO A 149 20.17 -7.44 -0.98
CA PRO A 149 19.64 -6.26 -0.31
C PRO A 149 18.80 -6.72 0.86
N LEU A 150 19.41 -6.73 2.05
CA LEU A 150 18.74 -7.11 3.27
C LEU A 150 17.53 -6.19 3.41
N PRO A 151 16.39 -6.72 3.88
CA PRO A 151 15.20 -5.89 4.08
C PRO A 151 15.58 -4.68 4.92
N ILE A 152 15.19 -3.48 4.45
CA ILE A 152 15.43 -2.19 5.11
C ILE A 152 15.16 -2.39 6.60
N SER A 153 16.19 -2.24 7.44
CA SER A 153 16.02 -2.45 8.86
C SER A 153 15.10 -1.36 9.42
N TRP A 154 14.42 -1.64 10.54
CA TRP A 154 13.61 -0.62 11.22
C TRP A 154 14.40 0.66 11.50
N TRP A 155 15.72 0.53 11.72
CA TRP A 155 16.62 1.64 11.95
C TRP A 155 16.96 2.45 10.71
N ASP A 156 16.99 1.84 9.53
CA ASP A 156 17.13 2.58 8.28
C ASP A 156 15.87 3.40 8.00
N TYR A 157 14.71 2.77 8.18
CA TYR A 157 13.41 3.40 7.99
C TYR A 157 13.21 4.64 8.89
N MET A 158 13.44 4.51 10.20
CA MET A 158 13.26 5.62 11.15
C MET A 158 14.33 6.72 11.00
N ARG A 159 15.47 6.44 10.35
CA ARG A 159 16.54 7.42 10.14
C ARG A 159 16.28 8.38 8.98
N HIS A 160 15.40 8.04 8.04
CA HIS A 160 14.97 8.96 6.98
C HIS A 160 14.00 10.00 7.54
N LYS A 161 14.56 10.97 8.29
CA LYS A 161 13.84 11.97 9.10
C LYS A 161 12.71 12.68 8.37
N THR A 162 12.83 12.93 7.06
CA THR A 162 11.83 13.67 6.28
C THR A 162 10.68 12.78 5.82
N TRP A 163 10.90 11.49 5.56
CA TRP A 163 9.83 10.65 5.01
C TRP A 163 8.79 10.32 6.08
N VAL A 164 9.21 9.84 7.25
CA VAL A 164 8.27 9.47 8.33
C VAL A 164 7.51 10.70 8.85
N SER A 165 8.17 11.85 9.02
CA SER A 165 7.49 13.06 9.50
C SER A 165 6.50 13.61 8.48
N ASP A 166 6.87 13.62 7.20
CA ASP A 166 6.09 14.32 6.17
C ASP A 166 5.00 13.41 5.58
N HIS A 167 5.18 12.09 5.64
CA HIS A 167 4.24 11.09 5.14
C HIS A 167 3.32 10.56 6.27
N GLU A 168 3.91 9.99 7.33
CA GLU A 168 3.19 9.26 8.39
C GLU A 168 2.83 10.13 9.61
N GLY A 169 3.41 11.32 9.74
CA GLY A 169 3.28 12.16 10.95
C GLY A 169 1.84 12.48 11.33
N LEU A 170 0.97 12.69 10.35
CA LEU A 170 -0.47 12.90 10.60
C LEU A 170 -1.14 11.64 11.17
N LEU A 171 -0.85 10.48 10.59
CA LEU A 171 -1.44 9.23 11.06
C LEU A 171 -1.04 8.95 12.51
N ILE A 172 0.24 9.12 12.84
CA ILE A 172 0.76 9.02 14.22
C ILE A 172 0.02 9.97 15.17
N LEU A 173 -0.19 11.23 14.76
CA LEU A 173 -0.93 12.20 15.55
C LEU A 173 -2.39 11.76 15.78
N LEU A 174 -3.06 11.25 14.74
CA LEU A 174 -4.43 10.72 14.84
C LEU A 174 -4.49 9.52 15.80
N THR A 175 -3.52 8.62 15.75
CA THR A 175 -3.40 7.51 16.70
C THR A 175 -3.32 8.02 18.14
N PHE A 176 -2.50 9.02 18.44
CA PHE A 176 -2.41 9.60 19.79
C PHE A 176 -3.71 10.27 20.24
N ILE A 177 -4.36 11.04 19.35
CA ILE A 177 -5.66 11.67 19.64
C ILE A 177 -6.70 10.58 19.96
N GLN A 178 -6.75 9.51 19.17
CA GLN A 178 -7.64 8.38 19.40
C GLN A 178 -7.41 7.74 20.78
N LEU A 179 -6.16 7.51 21.17
CA LEU A 179 -5.83 6.95 22.49
C LEU A 179 -6.19 7.89 23.64
N ILE A 180 -6.05 9.21 23.46
CA ILE A 180 -6.48 10.21 24.44
C ILE A 180 -8.02 10.19 24.57
N ILE A 181 -8.75 10.18 23.45
CA ILE A 181 -10.22 10.07 23.46
C ILE A 181 -10.66 8.78 24.15
N ALA A 182 -9.99 7.66 23.87
CA ALA A 182 -10.24 6.39 24.54
C ALA A 182 -10.09 6.48 26.06
N ARG A 183 -9.07 7.22 26.52
CA ARG A 183 -8.85 7.45 27.94
C ARG A 183 -9.93 8.33 28.57
N LEU A 184 -10.23 9.46 27.93
CA LEU A 184 -11.03 10.52 28.52
C LEU A 184 -12.54 10.27 28.39
N VAL A 185 -13.00 9.66 27.29
CA VAL A 185 -14.42 9.46 26.99
C VAL A 185 -14.89 8.05 27.35
N PHE A 186 -14.10 7.04 27.01
CA PHE A 186 -14.46 5.64 27.21
C PHE A 186 -13.86 5.03 28.49
N HIS A 187 -13.10 5.84 29.24
CA HIS A 187 -12.44 5.43 30.49
C HIS A 187 -11.58 4.15 30.36
N CYS A 188 -11.01 3.89 29.18
CA CYS A 188 -10.12 2.76 28.97
C CYS A 188 -8.95 2.81 29.97
N SER A 189 -8.58 1.66 30.54
CA SER A 189 -7.44 1.56 31.43
C SER A 189 -6.12 1.89 30.70
N TYR A 190 -5.13 2.40 31.43
CA TYR A 190 -3.81 2.68 30.84
C TYR A 190 -3.17 1.42 30.24
N SER A 191 -3.37 0.25 30.85
CA SER A 191 -2.91 -1.02 30.30
C SER A 191 -3.57 -1.34 28.96
N THR A 192 -4.88 -1.12 28.82
CA THR A 192 -5.59 -1.29 27.54
C THR A 192 -5.05 -0.34 26.47
N ILE A 193 -4.79 0.93 26.83
CA ILE A 193 -4.22 1.94 25.93
C ILE A 193 -2.84 1.53 25.45
N VAL A 194 -1.98 1.06 26.35
CA VAL A 194 -0.63 0.58 26.01
C VAL A 194 -0.71 -0.63 25.07
N CYS A 195 -1.58 -1.59 25.34
CA CYS A 195 -1.79 -2.73 24.44
C CYS A 195 -2.28 -2.26 23.06
N ALA A 196 -3.28 -1.39 23.00
CA ALA A 196 -3.77 -0.85 21.73
C ALA A 196 -2.67 -0.13 20.93
N PHE A 197 -1.86 0.71 21.60
CA PHE A 197 -0.71 1.38 21.00
C PHE A 197 0.28 0.38 20.38
N PHE A 198 0.69 -0.66 21.12
CA PHE A 198 1.59 -1.68 20.57
C PHE A 198 0.96 -2.44 19.39
N GLY A 199 -0.34 -2.76 19.47
CA GLY A 199 -1.08 -3.33 18.34
C GLY A 199 -1.02 -2.44 17.09
N PHE A 200 -1.21 -1.13 17.25
CA PHE A 200 -1.08 -0.16 16.15
C PHE A 200 0.33 -0.11 15.58
N MET A 201 1.36 -0.05 16.45
CA MET A 201 2.75 -0.03 16.00
C MET A 201 3.11 -1.28 15.20
N ILE A 202 2.64 -2.46 15.62
CA ILE A 202 2.85 -3.72 14.89
C ILE A 202 2.15 -3.68 13.53
N MET A 203 0.88 -3.26 13.47
CA MET A 203 0.13 -3.20 12.22
C MET A 203 0.69 -2.16 11.25
N ALA A 204 1.08 -0.98 11.75
CA ALA A 204 1.72 0.05 10.97
C ALA A 204 3.06 -0.44 10.40
N PHE A 205 3.86 -1.13 11.21
CA PHE A 205 5.12 -1.75 10.77
C PHE A 205 4.89 -2.78 9.66
N ILE A 206 3.97 -3.73 9.86
CA ILE A 206 3.67 -4.77 8.86
C ILE A 206 3.14 -4.14 7.57
N GLY A 207 2.21 -3.19 7.69
CA GLY A 207 1.62 -2.50 6.55
C GLY A 207 2.66 -1.74 5.73
N ASN A 208 3.53 -0.98 6.40
CA ASN A 208 4.60 -0.25 5.75
C ASN A 208 5.67 -1.18 5.16
N TRP A 209 6.07 -2.24 5.88
CA TRP A 209 7.02 -3.21 5.37
C TRP A 209 6.50 -3.90 4.10
N LEU A 210 5.22 -4.30 4.08
CA LEU A 210 4.59 -4.87 2.88
C LEU A 210 4.49 -3.84 1.75
N HIS A 211 4.14 -2.59 2.06
CA HIS A 211 4.10 -1.51 1.08
C HIS A 211 5.45 -1.36 0.35
N HIS A 212 6.56 -1.34 1.09
CA HIS A 212 7.90 -1.31 0.50
C HIS A 212 8.21 -2.59 -0.26
N ALA A 213 7.89 -3.76 0.29
CA ALA A 213 8.15 -5.03 -0.36
C ALA A 213 7.50 -5.08 -1.75
N TYR A 214 6.30 -4.52 -1.93
CA TYR A 214 5.63 -4.48 -3.25
C TYR A 214 6.46 -3.80 -4.34
N HIS A 215 7.36 -2.91 -3.96
CA HIS A 215 8.26 -2.19 -4.85
C HIS A 215 9.66 -2.81 -4.97
N VAL A 216 9.87 -4.02 -4.44
CA VAL A 216 11.15 -4.75 -4.55
C VAL A 216 11.01 -5.89 -5.56
N GLU A 217 11.80 -5.85 -6.62
CA GLU A 217 11.93 -6.94 -7.60
C GLU A 217 12.58 -8.17 -6.94
N ASP A 218 12.20 -9.37 -7.37
CA ASP A 218 12.69 -10.66 -6.84
C ASP A 218 12.54 -10.81 -5.31
N HIS A 219 11.53 -10.16 -4.71
CA HIS A 219 11.32 -10.26 -3.28
C HIS A 219 10.96 -11.71 -2.91
N TRP A 220 11.51 -12.27 -1.83
CA TRP A 220 11.28 -13.67 -1.45
C TRP A 220 9.80 -14.06 -1.24
N LEU A 221 8.92 -13.07 -1.03
CA LEU A 221 7.47 -13.26 -0.95
C LEU A 221 6.80 -13.56 -2.29
N GLU A 222 7.49 -13.35 -3.43
CA GLU A 222 6.99 -13.67 -4.77
C GLU A 222 6.76 -15.17 -5.00
N ARG A 223 7.20 -16.03 -4.08
CA ARG A 223 6.77 -17.43 -4.09
C ARG A 223 5.30 -17.63 -3.67
N PHE A 224 4.66 -16.62 -3.08
CA PHE A 224 3.30 -16.75 -2.53
C PHE A 224 2.25 -16.04 -3.38
N LYS A 225 1.17 -16.76 -3.70
CA LYS A 225 0.04 -16.23 -4.48
C LYS A 225 -0.62 -14.99 -3.87
N TRP A 226 -0.89 -15.00 -2.55
CA TRP A 226 -1.51 -13.85 -1.87
C TRP A 226 -0.72 -12.55 -2.03
N TYR A 227 0.61 -12.66 -2.10
CA TYR A 227 1.49 -11.53 -2.20
C TYR A 227 1.42 -10.91 -3.61
N HIS A 228 1.38 -11.74 -4.65
CA HIS A 228 1.11 -11.29 -6.02
C HIS A 228 -0.24 -10.61 -6.15
N GLU A 229 -1.30 -11.15 -5.52
CA GLU A 229 -2.63 -10.54 -5.54
C GLU A 229 -2.63 -9.14 -4.92
N LEU A 230 -2.01 -8.97 -3.74
CA LEU A 230 -1.91 -7.66 -3.08
C LEU A 230 -0.99 -6.70 -3.84
N ARG A 231 0.17 -7.16 -4.32
CA ARG A 231 1.08 -6.37 -5.15
C ARG A 231 0.40 -5.92 -6.43
N ALA A 232 -0.38 -6.76 -7.09
CA ALA A 232 -1.12 -6.40 -8.30
C ALA A 232 -2.16 -5.31 -8.02
N LEU A 233 -2.89 -5.40 -6.90
CA LEU A 233 -3.84 -4.36 -6.49
C LEU A 233 -3.14 -3.03 -6.16
N HIS A 234 -1.97 -3.09 -5.53
CA HIS A 234 -1.12 -1.94 -5.26
C HIS A 234 -0.50 -1.37 -6.56
N TYR A 235 -0.11 -2.21 -7.51
CA TYR A 235 0.31 -1.75 -8.84
C TYR A 235 -0.83 -1.01 -9.54
N ILE A 236 -2.05 -1.57 -9.51
CA ILE A 236 -3.24 -0.90 -10.06
C ILE A 236 -3.44 0.45 -9.36
N HIS A 237 -3.24 0.55 -8.04
CA HIS A 237 -3.27 1.82 -7.31
C HIS A 237 -2.30 2.86 -7.89
N HIS A 238 -1.08 2.47 -8.29
CA HIS A 238 -0.13 3.36 -8.95
C HIS A 238 -0.54 3.79 -10.37
N LEU A 239 -1.44 3.05 -11.02
CA LEU A 239 -1.92 3.40 -12.36
C LEU A 239 -2.85 4.62 -12.38
N GLY A 240 -2.73 5.41 -13.44
CA GLY A 240 -3.69 6.47 -13.75
C GLY A 240 -3.67 7.64 -12.77
N THR A 241 -4.77 7.84 -12.01
CA THR A 241 -4.92 8.97 -11.07
C THR A 241 -4.46 8.63 -9.65
N ALA A 242 -4.26 7.35 -9.34
CA ALA A 242 -4.02 6.81 -8.00
C ALA A 242 -5.11 7.13 -6.96
N LYS A 243 -6.36 7.29 -7.40
CA LYS A 243 -7.51 7.64 -6.54
C LYS A 243 -8.45 6.45 -6.27
N HIS A 244 -7.87 5.27 -6.08
CA HIS A 244 -8.57 4.00 -5.88
C HIS A 244 -7.66 3.03 -5.14
N ASN A 245 -8.17 1.95 -4.56
CA ASN A 245 -7.37 0.95 -3.84
C ASN A 245 -6.41 1.57 -2.79
N TYR A 246 -6.94 2.38 -1.87
CA TYR A 246 -6.18 3.01 -0.78
C TYR A 246 -5.75 2.02 0.31
N GLY A 247 -6.36 0.85 0.41
CA GLY A 247 -5.86 -0.23 1.25
C GLY A 247 -4.51 -0.74 0.78
N VAL A 248 -3.61 -1.06 1.71
CA VAL A 248 -2.31 -1.71 1.39
C VAL A 248 -2.36 -3.22 1.69
N LEU A 249 -2.87 -3.56 2.87
CA LEU A 249 -3.04 -4.95 3.32
C LEU A 249 -4.49 -5.43 3.27
N ASN A 250 -5.42 -4.50 3.50
CA ASN A 250 -6.85 -4.79 3.62
C ASN A 250 -7.63 -3.85 2.70
N MET A 251 -8.33 -4.42 1.72
CA MET A 251 -9.13 -3.70 0.72
C MET A 251 -10.63 -3.63 1.08
N THR A 252 -10.99 -4.01 2.31
CA THR A 252 -12.39 -4.06 2.74
C THR A 252 -13.04 -2.68 2.72
N LEU A 253 -12.32 -1.64 3.20
CA LEU A 253 -12.81 -0.27 3.14
C LEU A 253 -12.92 0.25 1.71
N ASP A 254 -11.99 -0.12 0.81
CA ASP A 254 -12.12 0.24 -0.60
C ASP A 254 -13.38 -0.32 -1.24
N ARG A 255 -13.73 -1.57 -0.90
CA ARG A 255 -14.97 -2.19 -1.38
C ARG A 255 -16.20 -1.50 -0.81
N PHE A 256 -16.18 -1.18 0.49
CA PHE A 256 -17.31 -0.53 1.16
C PHE A 256 -17.53 0.91 0.68
N LEU A 257 -16.45 1.66 0.46
CA LEU A 257 -16.47 3.07 0.07
C LEU A 257 -16.43 3.28 -1.45
N GLY A 258 -16.39 2.20 -2.24
CA GLY A 258 -16.48 2.24 -3.70
C GLY A 258 -15.21 2.69 -4.42
N SER A 259 -14.05 2.72 -3.74
CA SER A 259 -12.75 3.00 -4.36
C SER A 259 -12.02 1.74 -4.84
N PHE A 260 -12.60 0.55 -4.65
CA PHE A 260 -11.99 -0.70 -5.11
C PHE A 260 -12.11 -0.90 -6.62
N THR A 261 -10.99 -1.11 -7.31
CA THR A 261 -10.95 -1.38 -8.74
C THR A 261 -9.91 -2.43 -9.10
N PHE A 262 -10.24 -3.23 -10.12
CA PHE A 262 -9.28 -4.13 -10.78
C PHE A 262 -8.69 -3.53 -12.06
N SER A 263 -9.10 -2.31 -12.42
CA SER A 263 -8.70 -1.68 -13.66
C SER A 263 -7.94 -0.40 -13.36
N GLY A 264 -6.71 -0.31 -13.86
CA GLY A 264 -5.93 0.93 -13.85
C GLY A 264 -6.29 1.88 -14.99
N THR A 265 -7.45 1.69 -15.64
CA THR A 265 -7.82 2.52 -16.79
C THR A 265 -7.92 3.97 -16.33
N LYS A 266 -7.12 4.84 -16.95
CA LYS A 266 -7.31 6.28 -16.87
C LYS A 266 -8.76 6.53 -17.26
N THR A 267 -9.60 6.96 -16.32
CA THR A 267 -10.90 7.52 -16.69
C THR A 267 -10.55 8.67 -17.63
N ASN A 268 -10.79 8.47 -18.93
CA ASN A 268 -10.72 9.52 -19.92
C ASN A 268 -11.90 10.46 -19.66
N GLU A 269 -11.89 11.16 -18.52
CA GLU A 269 -12.72 12.32 -18.26
C GLU A 269 -12.18 13.52 -19.06
N THR A 270 -11.95 13.28 -20.34
CA THR A 270 -11.72 14.33 -21.33
C THR A 270 -12.88 14.25 -22.32
N HIS A 271 -13.56 15.38 -22.51
CA HIS A 271 -14.45 15.69 -23.63
C HIS A 271 -15.96 15.34 -23.55
N GLN A 272 -16.65 15.65 -22.45
CA GLN A 272 -18.09 15.98 -22.55
C GLN A 272 -18.49 17.37 -22.05
N SER A 273 -17.60 18.16 -21.44
CA SER A 273 -17.92 19.54 -21.03
C SER A 273 -17.70 20.61 -22.11
N GLN A 274 -17.17 20.27 -23.29
CA GLN A 274 -16.94 21.23 -24.38
C GLN A 274 -18.00 21.24 -25.50
N ASN A 275 -18.99 20.33 -25.49
CA ASN A 275 -20.06 20.30 -26.52
C ASN A 275 -21.41 20.88 -26.05
N LYS A 276 -21.44 21.67 -24.97
CA LYS A 276 -22.64 22.44 -24.54
C LYS A 276 -22.51 23.96 -24.72
N ARG A 277 -21.56 24.42 -25.55
CA ARG A 277 -21.51 25.80 -26.04
C ARG A 277 -21.27 25.82 -27.54
N GLN A 278 -22.27 25.36 -28.29
CA GLN A 278 -22.55 25.79 -29.65
C GLN A 278 -24.02 26.14 -29.72
#